data_AF-A0A8J1YRD4-F1
#
_entry.id   AF-A0A8J1YRD4-F1
#
_cell.length_a   1.000
_cell.length_b   1.000
_cell.length_c   1.000
_cell.angle_alpha   90.00
_cell.angle_beta   90.00
_cell.angle_gamma   90.00
#
_symmetry.space_group_name_H-M   'P 1'
#
loop_
_entity.id
_entity.type
_entity.pdbx_description
1 polymer ?
#
loop_
_entity_poly.entity_id
_entity_poly.type
_entity_poly.pdbx_seq_one_letter_code
_entity_poly.pdbx_strand_id
1 'polypeptide(L)'
;MSPIALGLTPPHPTTFSLPEEVDDKIHPSARRAPRGGLIKVESETTEYVDDVIKARFTDRGAEVTKDVGGKLRVNKTEKSYEFLTNTKVGRTGLMLVGLGGNNGTTVLATNLANKHRISWMTKNGPQQPNYIGSLVRASTIRLGLNPETGKDVHVPISSMLPMVHPNDFVIGGWDISGLTMDRAMERAKVLEWDLQRQLAPIMEAFKPLPSIYYPDFIAANQADRADNLIPGTDKAAHLQHIRADIRNFKASFELDNIIVLWTANTERYADIIPGINDTAENLLAAVKISHDEVSPSTIFAIASILEGVPFINGSPQNTFVPGCIELAETHKAFIGGDDFKSGQTKVKSVLAEFLVSAGIKPLSISSYNHLGNNDGKNLSSQRQFRSKEISKSSVVDDMVAANPILYKTAAVLNQESTSGEVFKKGEHPDHVVVIKHVPAVGDSKRAIDEYYSELLMGGRNVMNIFNECEDSLLATPLVFDLAILAELLTRVTYREVSPSGTLGEVKPLYSVLSLLSYMLKAPLVKPGTDVVNSLSRQRNALEMFLKACLGLDHQGDLLLHTRVWHEIDIAVVHSG
;
A
#
# COMPACT_ATOMS: atom_id res chain seq x y z
N MET A 1 -24.93 -27.44 5.32
CA MET A 1 -25.84 -27.03 4.23
C MET A 1 -24.98 -26.46 3.12
N SER A 2 -25.06 -27.06 1.93
CA SER A 2 -24.25 -26.71 0.75
C SER A 2 -24.46 -25.25 0.34
N PRO A 3 -23.41 -24.47 -0.01
CA PRO A 3 -23.63 -23.15 -0.57
C PRO A 3 -24.21 -23.31 -1.96
N ILE A 4 -25.37 -22.69 -2.14
CA ILE A 4 -26.15 -22.67 -3.36
C ILE A 4 -25.39 -21.82 -4.39
N ALA A 5 -24.82 -22.49 -5.39
CA ALA A 5 -24.52 -21.91 -6.67
C ALA A 5 -25.84 -21.72 -7.43
N LEU A 6 -26.32 -20.48 -7.50
CA LEU A 6 -27.23 -20.03 -8.54
C LEU A 6 -26.36 -19.17 -9.46
N GLY A 7 -26.20 -19.39 -10.76
CA GLY A 7 -26.90 -20.22 -11.73
C GLY A 7 -26.57 -19.55 -13.06
N LEU A 8 -25.94 -20.30 -13.98
CA LEU A 8 -25.55 -19.89 -15.33
C LEU A 8 -24.64 -18.66 -15.40
N THR A 9 -23.35 -18.88 -15.12
CA THR A 9 -22.28 -18.09 -15.72
C THR A 9 -22.50 -18.08 -17.24
N PRO A 10 -22.61 -16.92 -17.93
CA PRO A 10 -22.33 -16.91 -19.35
C PRO A 10 -20.91 -17.48 -19.52
N PRO A 11 -20.60 -18.16 -20.65
CA PRO A 11 -19.26 -18.67 -20.87
C PRO A 11 -18.26 -17.56 -20.57
N HIS A 12 -17.25 -17.86 -19.76
CA HIS A 12 -16.09 -16.99 -19.62
C HIS A 12 -15.70 -16.57 -21.05
N PRO A 13 -15.64 -15.27 -21.39
CA PRO A 13 -15.13 -14.89 -22.68
C PRO A 13 -13.66 -15.30 -22.67
N THR A 14 -13.38 -16.46 -23.25
CA THR A 14 -12.02 -16.98 -23.51
C THR A 14 -11.28 -16.14 -24.55
N THR A 15 -11.83 -14.99 -24.90
CA THR A 15 -11.30 -13.98 -25.80
C THR A 15 -11.83 -12.62 -25.37
N PHE A 16 -10.94 -11.71 -24.97
CA PHE A 16 -11.22 -10.31 -24.66
C PHE A 16 -11.87 -9.60 -25.87
N SER A 17 -13.19 -9.48 -25.90
CA SER A 17 -13.91 -8.63 -26.86
C SER A 17 -14.27 -7.30 -26.20
N LEU A 18 -13.81 -6.19 -26.80
CA LEU A 18 -14.19 -4.83 -26.41
C LEU A 18 -15.54 -4.46 -27.04
N PRO A 19 -16.32 -3.56 -26.42
CA PRO A 19 -17.21 -2.67 -27.16
C PRO A 19 -16.36 -1.71 -28.02
N GLU A 20 -16.73 -1.51 -29.27
CA GLU A 20 -16.03 -0.63 -30.24
C GLU A 20 -16.17 0.88 -29.92
N GLU A 21 -16.92 1.26 -28.88
CA GLU A 21 -17.21 2.65 -28.53
C GLU A 21 -16.69 3.03 -27.14
N VAL A 22 -16.13 4.24 -27.01
CA VAL A 22 -15.88 4.87 -25.71
C VAL A 22 -17.25 5.10 -25.06
N ASP A 23 -17.65 4.22 -24.16
CA ASP A 23 -18.87 4.39 -23.38
C ASP A 23 -18.67 5.57 -22.42
N ASP A 24 -19.13 6.76 -22.84
CA ASP A 24 -19.07 8.00 -22.06
C ASP A 24 -19.85 7.92 -20.74
N LYS A 25 -20.59 6.83 -20.49
CA LYS A 25 -21.25 6.54 -19.21
C LYS A 25 -20.35 5.86 -18.19
N ILE A 26 -19.11 5.51 -18.54
CA ILE A 26 -18.12 4.94 -17.62
C ILE A 26 -17.09 6.00 -17.22
N HIS A 27 -16.99 6.26 -15.92
CA HIS A 27 -16.02 7.19 -15.36
C HIS A 27 -14.58 6.80 -15.77
N PRO A 28 -13.70 7.74 -16.16
CA PRO A 28 -12.35 7.44 -16.65
C PRO A 28 -11.51 6.51 -15.76
N SER A 29 -11.57 6.67 -14.43
CA SER A 29 -10.83 5.79 -13.49
C SER A 29 -11.33 4.34 -13.45
N ALA A 30 -12.56 4.08 -13.91
CA ALA A 30 -13.16 2.75 -14.05
C ALA A 30 -13.03 2.17 -15.47
N ARG A 31 -12.44 2.91 -16.42
CA ARG A 31 -12.23 2.43 -17.79
C ARG A 31 -11.09 1.41 -17.83
N ARG A 32 -11.28 0.35 -18.61
CA ARG A 32 -10.21 -0.64 -18.86
C ARG A 32 -9.21 -0.09 -19.88
N ALA A 33 -7.97 -0.54 -19.77
CA ALA A 33 -6.97 -0.30 -20.82
C ALA A 33 -7.40 -1.03 -22.13
N PRO A 34 -7.00 -0.52 -23.31
CA PRO A 34 -7.29 -1.17 -24.57
C PRO A 34 -6.63 -2.56 -24.65
N ARG A 35 -7.19 -3.43 -25.51
CA ARG A 35 -6.65 -4.78 -25.74
C ARG A 35 -5.24 -4.66 -26.34
N GLY A 36 -4.28 -5.41 -25.77
CA GLY A 36 -2.87 -5.29 -26.13
C GLY A 36 -2.09 -4.25 -25.32
N GLY A 37 -2.76 -3.55 -24.38
CA GLY A 37 -2.15 -2.48 -23.59
C GLY A 37 -2.08 -1.16 -24.35
N LEU A 38 -1.75 -0.08 -23.63
CA LEU A 38 -1.60 1.26 -24.21
C LEU A 38 -0.15 1.55 -24.66
N ILE A 39 0.82 0.80 -24.12
CA ILE A 39 2.24 1.11 -24.24
C ILE A 39 2.95 -0.04 -24.92
N LYS A 40 3.72 0.28 -25.96
CA LYS A 40 4.73 -0.58 -26.55
C LYS A 40 6.02 0.22 -26.65
N VAL A 41 7.05 -0.23 -25.95
CA VAL A 41 8.39 0.36 -26.00
C VAL A 41 9.17 -0.26 -27.13
N GLU A 42 9.60 0.56 -28.10
CA GLU A 42 10.50 0.17 -29.17
C GLU A 42 11.94 0.42 -28.71
N SER A 43 12.64 -0.65 -28.33
CA SER A 43 14.02 -0.59 -27.84
C SER A 43 14.73 -1.92 -28.07
N GLU A 44 16.06 -1.90 -28.22
CA GLU A 44 16.91 -3.09 -28.21
C GLU A 44 16.97 -3.75 -26.81
N THR A 45 16.58 -3.02 -25.76
CA THR A 45 16.58 -3.49 -24.37
C THR A 45 15.25 -4.09 -23.92
N THR A 46 14.22 -4.07 -24.78
CA THR A 46 12.88 -4.55 -24.44
C THR A 46 12.36 -5.53 -25.50
N GLU A 47 12.08 -6.76 -25.09
CA GLU A 47 11.55 -7.82 -25.94
C GLU A 47 10.16 -8.27 -25.45
N TYR A 48 9.22 -8.45 -26.37
CA TYR A 48 7.90 -9.00 -26.08
C TYR A 48 7.83 -10.40 -26.70
N VAL A 49 7.90 -11.43 -25.87
CA VAL A 49 7.89 -12.84 -26.32
C VAL A 49 6.77 -13.57 -25.61
N ASP A 50 5.86 -14.18 -26.38
CA ASP A 50 4.67 -14.85 -25.86
C ASP A 50 3.91 -13.93 -24.88
N ASP A 51 3.66 -14.40 -23.66
CA ASP A 51 3.03 -13.67 -22.57
C ASP A 51 4.06 -13.02 -21.60
N VAL A 52 5.25 -12.65 -22.08
CA VAL A 52 6.32 -12.08 -21.22
C VAL A 52 6.95 -10.83 -21.83
N ILE A 53 7.03 -9.77 -21.02
CA ILE A 53 7.87 -8.60 -21.31
C ILE A 53 9.24 -8.85 -20.66
N LYS A 54 10.29 -8.90 -21.46
CA LYS A 54 11.67 -8.91 -20.99
C LYS A 54 12.26 -7.52 -21.16
N ALA A 55 12.75 -6.94 -20.08
CA ALA A 55 13.25 -5.58 -20.08
C ALA A 55 14.60 -5.51 -19.36
N ARG A 56 15.64 -5.04 -20.06
CA ARG A 56 16.93 -4.76 -19.46
C ARG A 56 16.95 -3.35 -18.88
N PHE A 57 17.44 -3.24 -17.66
CA PHE A 57 17.56 -1.99 -16.93
C PHE A 57 18.90 -1.97 -16.17
N THR A 58 19.58 -0.83 -16.20
CA THR A 58 20.82 -0.63 -15.44
C THR A 58 20.55 0.32 -14.28
N ASP A 59 20.56 -0.22 -13.08
CA ASP A 59 20.51 0.54 -11.84
C ASP A 59 21.84 1.25 -11.64
N ARG A 60 21.79 2.58 -11.56
CA ARG A 60 22.95 3.46 -11.43
C ARG A 60 22.86 4.20 -10.11
N GLY A 61 23.88 4.05 -9.28
CA GLY A 61 23.95 4.66 -7.96
C GLY A 61 25.37 5.07 -7.60
N ALA A 62 25.60 5.29 -6.31
CA ALA A 62 26.93 5.54 -5.79
C ALA A 62 27.09 5.05 -4.35
N GLU A 63 28.26 4.49 -4.06
CA GLU A 63 28.73 4.22 -2.70
C GLU A 63 29.48 5.45 -2.19
N VAL A 64 29.14 5.89 -0.98
CA VAL A 64 29.73 7.09 -0.36
C VAL A 64 30.44 6.72 0.93
N THR A 65 31.72 7.04 1.04
CA THR A 65 32.50 6.91 2.28
C THR A 65 33.07 8.26 2.70
N LYS A 66 33.32 8.44 4.01
CA LYS A 66 33.90 9.66 4.57
C LYS A 66 35.29 9.33 5.11
N ASP A 67 36.32 10.05 4.67
CA ASP A 67 37.68 9.86 5.19
C ASP A 67 37.91 10.58 6.53
N VAL A 68 39.09 10.38 7.13
CA VAL A 68 39.46 10.96 8.45
C VAL A 68 39.39 12.48 8.46
N GLY A 69 39.62 13.14 7.31
CA GLY A 69 39.51 14.60 7.16
C GLY A 69 38.08 15.08 6.90
N GLY A 70 37.11 14.17 6.84
CA GLY A 70 35.70 14.48 6.59
C GLY A 70 35.33 14.64 5.13
N LYS A 71 36.24 14.37 4.18
CA LYS A 71 35.97 14.45 2.75
C LYS A 71 35.16 13.23 2.30
N LEU A 72 34.12 13.47 1.49
CA LEU A 72 33.33 12.41 0.89
C LEU A 72 34.05 11.84 -0.34
N ARG A 73 34.17 10.51 -0.39
CA ARG A 73 34.60 9.75 -1.57
C ARG A 73 33.37 9.05 -2.15
N VAL A 74 33.11 9.31 -3.42
CA VAL A 74 31.92 8.82 -4.14
C VAL A 74 32.37 7.85 -5.22
N ASN A 75 32.06 6.57 -5.06
CA ASN A 75 32.31 5.54 -6.06
C ASN A 75 31.02 5.27 -6.83
N LYS A 76 31.03 5.44 -8.16
CA LYS A 76 29.85 5.15 -8.97
C LYS A 76 29.62 3.64 -9.03
N THR A 77 28.36 3.23 -8.95
CA THR A 77 27.96 1.84 -9.04
C THR A 77 26.97 1.65 -10.16
N GLU A 78 27.12 0.56 -10.91
CA GLU A 78 26.18 0.16 -11.96
C GLU A 78 25.89 -1.33 -11.81
N LYS A 79 24.60 -1.69 -11.80
CA LYS A 79 24.15 -3.08 -11.77
C LYS A 79 23.05 -3.27 -12.80
N SER A 80 23.26 -4.20 -13.73
CA SER A 80 22.29 -4.49 -14.78
C SER A 80 21.42 -5.68 -14.41
N TYR A 81 20.13 -5.53 -14.68
CA TYR A 81 19.11 -6.54 -14.46
C TYR A 81 18.31 -6.75 -15.74
N GLU A 82 17.75 -7.94 -15.90
CA GLU A 82 16.68 -8.20 -16.83
C GLU A 82 15.43 -8.59 -16.04
N PHE A 83 14.39 -7.77 -16.14
CA PHE A 83 13.08 -8.02 -15.57
C PHE A 83 12.24 -8.83 -16.56
N LEU A 84 11.54 -9.84 -16.05
CA LEU A 84 10.58 -10.64 -16.79
C LEU A 84 9.21 -10.44 -16.15
N THR A 85 8.30 -9.80 -16.89
CA THR A 85 6.93 -9.55 -16.42
C THR A 85 5.96 -10.41 -17.22
N ASN A 86 5.29 -11.36 -16.55
CA ASN A 86 4.21 -12.13 -17.17
C ASN A 86 3.00 -11.21 -17.41
N THR A 87 2.55 -11.11 -18.67
CA THR A 87 1.46 -10.22 -19.09
C THR A 87 0.07 -10.80 -18.86
N LYS A 88 -0.03 -12.12 -18.65
CA LYS A 88 -1.30 -12.79 -18.37
C LYS A 88 -1.75 -12.49 -16.94
N VAL A 89 -2.77 -11.64 -16.83
CA VAL A 89 -3.43 -11.33 -15.56
C VAL A 89 -4.42 -12.46 -15.24
N GLY A 90 -4.17 -13.17 -14.15
CA GLY A 90 -5.02 -14.28 -13.69
C GLY A 90 -6.31 -13.80 -13.03
N ARG A 91 -7.25 -14.73 -12.83
CA ARG A 91 -8.45 -14.49 -12.02
C ARG A 91 -8.03 -14.39 -10.55
N THR A 92 -8.23 -13.21 -9.96
CA THR A 92 -7.64 -12.87 -8.65
C THR A 92 -8.69 -12.73 -7.56
N GLY A 93 -8.51 -13.45 -6.47
CA GLY A 93 -9.25 -13.28 -5.23
C GLY A 93 -8.66 -12.21 -4.33
N LEU A 94 -9.51 -11.42 -3.68
CA LEU A 94 -9.12 -10.50 -2.61
C LEU A 94 -9.85 -10.91 -1.33
N MET A 95 -9.12 -11.52 -0.40
CA MET A 95 -9.67 -11.96 0.88
C MET A 95 -9.33 -10.96 1.99
N LEU A 96 -10.35 -10.34 2.56
CA LEU A 96 -10.20 -9.31 3.59
C LEU A 96 -10.41 -9.88 5.00
N VAL A 97 -9.46 -9.70 5.89
CA VAL A 97 -9.69 -9.88 7.33
C VAL A 97 -10.33 -8.60 7.85
N GLY A 98 -11.52 -8.70 8.45
CA GLY A 98 -12.37 -7.54 8.77
C GLY A 98 -13.27 -7.11 7.61
N LEU A 99 -13.74 -8.07 6.80
CA LEU A 99 -14.60 -7.81 5.63
C LEU A 99 -15.84 -6.99 5.99
N GLY A 100 -16.48 -7.24 7.13
CA GLY A 100 -17.65 -6.50 7.61
C GLY A 100 -17.32 -5.15 8.27
N GLY A 101 -16.05 -4.76 8.37
CA GLY A 101 -15.65 -3.43 8.83
C GLY A 101 -16.00 -2.32 7.84
N ASN A 102 -15.88 -1.05 8.26
CA ASN A 102 -16.19 0.10 7.40
C ASN A 102 -15.45 0.04 6.04
N ASN A 103 -14.15 -0.27 6.06
CA ASN A 103 -13.34 -0.41 4.84
C ASN A 103 -13.82 -1.60 4.01
N GLY A 104 -13.94 -2.79 4.60
CA GLY A 104 -14.28 -4.01 3.85
C GLY A 104 -15.66 -3.94 3.18
N THR A 105 -16.66 -3.36 3.86
CA THR A 105 -17.98 -3.13 3.27
C THR A 105 -17.93 -2.11 2.13
N THR A 106 -17.14 -1.05 2.31
CA THR A 106 -16.98 -0.01 1.30
C THR A 106 -16.22 -0.55 0.07
N VAL A 107 -15.20 -1.38 0.26
CA VAL A 107 -14.48 -2.08 -0.82
C VAL A 107 -15.42 -2.96 -1.65
N LEU A 108 -16.24 -3.79 -1.00
CA LEU A 108 -17.21 -4.64 -1.71
C LEU A 108 -18.26 -3.80 -2.45
N ALA A 109 -18.82 -2.79 -1.77
CA ALA A 109 -19.81 -1.89 -2.37
C ALA A 109 -19.24 -1.11 -3.56
N THR A 110 -18.02 -0.59 -3.48
CA THR A 110 -17.34 0.09 -4.59
C THR A 110 -17.08 -0.84 -5.77
N ASN A 111 -16.65 -2.08 -5.52
CA ASN A 111 -16.50 -3.10 -6.58
C ASN A 111 -17.84 -3.37 -7.28
N LEU A 112 -18.89 -3.67 -6.52
CA LEU A 112 -20.21 -3.99 -7.08
C LEU A 112 -20.84 -2.80 -7.80
N ALA A 113 -20.75 -1.59 -7.24
CA ALA A 113 -21.27 -0.39 -7.88
C ALA A 113 -20.60 -0.14 -9.24
N ASN A 114 -19.27 -0.25 -9.33
CA ASN A 114 -18.55 -0.09 -10.60
C ASN A 114 -18.85 -1.24 -11.58
N LYS A 115 -18.90 -2.49 -11.09
CA LYS A 115 -19.18 -3.68 -11.91
C LYS A 115 -20.58 -3.65 -12.53
N HIS A 116 -21.57 -3.22 -11.76
CA HIS A 116 -22.98 -3.13 -12.19
C HIS A 116 -23.38 -1.74 -12.70
N ARG A 117 -22.43 -0.79 -12.75
CA ARG A 117 -22.63 0.60 -13.22
C ARG A 117 -23.79 1.30 -12.50
N ILE A 118 -23.88 1.11 -11.19
CA ILE A 118 -24.94 1.65 -10.35
C ILE A 118 -24.63 3.13 -10.08
N SER A 119 -25.37 4.01 -10.75
CA SER A 119 -25.37 5.45 -10.50
C SER A 119 -26.40 5.79 -9.42
N TRP A 120 -26.14 6.82 -8.63
CA TRP A 120 -27.03 7.21 -7.53
C TRP A 120 -27.27 8.72 -7.53
N MET A 121 -28.37 9.13 -6.91
CA MET A 121 -28.68 10.53 -6.73
C MET A 121 -28.05 11.06 -5.44
N THR A 122 -27.52 12.28 -5.54
CA THR A 122 -27.16 13.10 -4.38
C THR A 122 -27.91 14.42 -4.45
N LYS A 123 -27.82 15.23 -3.39
CA LYS A 123 -28.32 16.62 -3.42
C LYS A 123 -27.69 17.48 -4.53
N ASN A 124 -26.54 17.08 -5.07
CA ASN A 124 -25.82 17.76 -6.14
C ASN A 124 -26.08 17.13 -7.52
N GLY A 125 -27.05 16.22 -7.63
CA GLY A 125 -27.37 15.52 -8.87
C GLY A 125 -26.80 14.09 -8.95
N PRO A 126 -26.94 13.45 -10.12
CA PRO A 126 -26.52 12.06 -10.32
C PRO A 126 -25.01 11.91 -10.22
N GLN A 127 -24.56 10.85 -9.58
CA GLN A 127 -23.17 10.43 -9.45
C GLN A 127 -22.98 9.07 -10.13
N GLN A 128 -21.79 8.85 -10.68
CA GLN A 128 -21.40 7.59 -11.29
C GLN A 128 -20.33 6.89 -10.44
N PRO A 129 -20.32 5.55 -10.40
CA PRO A 129 -19.30 4.80 -9.67
C PRO A 129 -17.93 5.02 -10.32
N ASN A 130 -16.90 5.13 -9.47
CA ASN A 130 -15.54 5.41 -9.90
C ASN A 130 -14.50 4.86 -8.90
N TYR A 131 -13.22 5.06 -9.21
CA TYR A 131 -12.07 4.74 -8.36
C TYR A 131 -11.22 5.98 -8.03
N ILE A 132 -11.84 7.15 -7.83
CA ILE A 132 -11.11 8.36 -7.42
C ILE A 132 -10.42 8.11 -6.06
N GLY A 133 -9.21 8.63 -5.91
CA GLY A 133 -8.36 8.41 -4.73
C GLY A 133 -7.38 7.24 -4.86
N SER A 134 -7.56 6.35 -5.84
CA SER A 134 -6.61 5.29 -6.16
C SER A 134 -5.44 5.87 -6.97
N LEU A 135 -4.22 5.61 -6.49
CA LEU A 135 -2.98 5.94 -7.19
C LEU A 135 -2.95 5.25 -8.56
N VAL A 136 -3.28 3.96 -8.59
CA VAL A 136 -3.13 3.12 -9.79
C VAL A 136 -4.19 3.43 -10.84
N ARG A 137 -5.43 3.72 -10.40
CA ARG A 137 -6.60 3.90 -11.26
C ARG A 137 -6.92 5.36 -11.62
N ALA A 138 -6.50 6.31 -10.78
CA ALA A 138 -6.85 7.72 -10.94
C ALA A 138 -5.63 8.66 -10.93
N SER A 139 -4.43 8.16 -11.26
CA SER A 139 -3.26 9.01 -11.52
C SER A 139 -2.45 8.55 -12.74
N THR A 140 -1.53 9.40 -13.16
CA THR A 140 -0.72 9.21 -14.37
C THR A 140 0.78 9.24 -14.09
N ILE A 141 1.55 8.71 -15.05
CA ILE A 141 3.01 8.80 -15.13
C ILE A 141 3.35 9.49 -16.45
N ARG A 142 4.38 10.35 -16.42
CA ARG A 142 4.96 10.93 -17.63
C ARG A 142 5.76 9.86 -18.38
N LEU A 143 5.38 9.58 -19.62
CA LEU A 143 6.04 8.59 -20.46
C LEU A 143 7.17 9.21 -21.30
N GLY A 144 7.01 10.44 -21.75
CA GLY A 144 7.97 11.13 -22.61
C GLY A 144 7.37 12.37 -23.26
N LEU A 145 8.01 12.84 -24.33
CA LEU A 145 7.55 13.96 -25.15
C LEU A 145 6.94 13.46 -26.45
N ASN A 146 5.87 14.09 -26.91
CA ASN A 146 5.41 13.94 -28.28
C ASN A 146 6.36 14.74 -29.20
N PRO A 147 6.97 14.11 -30.24
CA PRO A 147 7.99 14.76 -31.07
C PRO A 147 7.45 15.91 -31.92
N GLU A 148 6.17 15.87 -32.33
CA GLU A 148 5.56 16.90 -33.18
C GLU A 148 5.19 18.16 -32.38
N THR A 149 4.74 17.99 -31.14
CA THR A 149 4.22 19.08 -30.32
C THR A 149 5.17 19.54 -29.22
N GLY A 150 6.19 18.73 -28.89
CA GLY A 150 7.09 18.95 -27.76
C GLY A 150 6.43 18.88 -26.39
N LYS A 151 5.19 18.35 -26.30
CA LYS A 151 4.43 18.29 -25.05
C LYS A 151 4.60 16.94 -24.34
N ASP A 152 4.52 16.98 -23.02
CA ASP A 152 4.54 15.77 -22.21
C ASP A 152 3.35 14.86 -22.50
N VAL A 153 3.64 13.58 -22.71
CA VAL A 153 2.67 12.51 -22.82
C VAL A 153 2.58 11.81 -21.48
N HIS A 154 1.39 11.85 -20.88
CA HIS A 154 1.08 11.18 -19.63
C HIS A 154 0.14 10.00 -19.88
N VAL A 155 0.39 8.90 -19.19
CA VAL A 155 -0.41 7.67 -19.28
C VAL A 155 -0.89 7.25 -17.88
N PRO A 156 -2.08 6.63 -17.76
CA PRO A 156 -2.53 6.08 -16.48
C PRO A 156 -1.50 5.08 -15.92
N ILE A 157 -1.28 5.07 -14.60
CA ILE A 157 -0.35 4.10 -13.96
C ILE A 157 -0.76 2.66 -14.29
N SER A 158 -2.06 2.38 -14.24
CA SER A 158 -2.62 1.08 -14.62
C SER A 158 -2.41 0.65 -16.07
N SER A 159 -1.90 1.54 -16.93
CA SER A 159 -1.55 1.23 -18.32
C SER A 159 -0.06 0.96 -18.52
N MET A 160 0.77 1.13 -17.48
CA MET A 160 2.22 0.89 -17.56
C MET A 160 2.54 -0.58 -17.81
N LEU A 161 1.86 -1.48 -17.09
CA LEU A 161 1.97 -2.93 -17.24
C LEU A 161 0.55 -3.53 -17.16
N PRO A 162 0.32 -4.75 -17.67
CA PRO A 162 -0.94 -5.45 -17.47
C PRO A 162 -1.20 -5.66 -15.97
N MET A 163 -2.28 -5.08 -15.46
CA MET A 163 -2.67 -5.10 -14.05
C MET A 163 -4.12 -5.57 -13.91
N VAL A 164 -4.43 -6.27 -12.81
CA VAL A 164 -5.81 -6.60 -12.44
C VAL A 164 -6.67 -5.35 -12.34
N HIS A 165 -7.85 -5.38 -12.94
CA HIS A 165 -8.82 -4.30 -12.80
C HIS A 165 -9.64 -4.50 -11.52
N PRO A 166 -9.93 -3.45 -10.73
CA PRO A 166 -10.63 -3.65 -9.46
C PRO A 166 -12.01 -4.33 -9.57
N ASN A 167 -12.72 -4.15 -10.70
CA ASN A 167 -13.99 -4.86 -10.99
C ASN A 167 -13.84 -6.39 -11.10
N ASP A 168 -12.63 -6.91 -11.34
CA ASP A 168 -12.36 -8.33 -11.57
C ASP A 168 -12.00 -9.09 -10.31
N PHE A 169 -11.76 -8.38 -9.19
CA PHE A 169 -11.55 -9.04 -7.91
C PHE A 169 -12.78 -9.85 -7.51
N VAL A 170 -12.54 -11.12 -7.17
CA VAL A 170 -13.50 -11.92 -6.41
C VAL A 170 -13.25 -11.64 -4.94
N ILE A 171 -14.15 -10.89 -4.31
CA ILE A 171 -13.96 -10.40 -2.94
C ILE A 171 -14.64 -11.35 -1.95
N GLY A 172 -13.91 -11.75 -0.92
CA GLY A 172 -14.39 -12.54 0.21
C GLY A 172 -13.58 -12.23 1.45
N GLY A 173 -13.70 -13.07 2.48
CA GLY A 173 -12.88 -12.94 3.69
C GLY A 173 -13.65 -13.18 4.97
N TRP A 174 -13.11 -12.68 6.07
CA TRP A 174 -13.50 -13.05 7.43
C TRP A 174 -13.91 -11.81 8.23
N ASP A 175 -14.81 -11.98 9.19
CA ASP A 175 -15.10 -10.97 10.22
C ASP A 175 -15.58 -11.68 11.48
N ILE A 176 -15.23 -11.13 12.65
CA ILE A 176 -15.72 -11.61 13.93
C ILE A 176 -17.23 -11.33 14.10
N SER A 177 -17.80 -10.45 13.28
CA SER A 177 -19.23 -10.17 13.18
C SER A 177 -19.85 -10.89 11.99
N GLY A 178 -20.95 -11.60 12.22
CA GLY A 178 -21.69 -12.37 11.22
C GLY A 178 -22.75 -11.57 10.47
N LEU A 179 -22.74 -10.23 10.54
CA LEU A 179 -23.67 -9.41 9.75
C LEU A 179 -23.50 -9.68 8.26
N THR A 180 -24.62 -9.73 7.55
CA THR A 180 -24.65 -9.68 6.09
C THR A 180 -24.12 -8.32 5.62
N MET A 181 -23.58 -8.27 4.40
CA MET A 181 -22.81 -7.11 3.96
C MET A 181 -23.68 -5.86 3.72
N ASP A 182 -24.97 -6.03 3.42
CA ASP A 182 -25.95 -4.93 3.38
C ASP A 182 -26.12 -4.25 4.75
N ARG A 183 -26.23 -5.04 5.82
CA ARG A 183 -26.32 -4.55 7.20
C ARG A 183 -25.02 -3.97 7.70
N ALA A 184 -23.90 -4.56 7.28
CA ALA A 184 -22.59 -4.02 7.59
C ALA A 184 -22.35 -2.66 6.90
N MET A 185 -22.83 -2.48 5.65
CA MET A 185 -22.83 -1.20 4.93
C MET A 185 -23.71 -0.15 5.62
N GLU A 186 -24.93 -0.52 6.04
CA GLU A 186 -25.83 0.35 6.82
C GLU A 186 -25.18 0.80 8.15
N ARG A 187 -24.55 -0.14 8.87
CA ARG A 187 -23.80 0.13 10.10
C ARG A 187 -22.63 1.09 9.87
N ALA A 188 -21.91 0.95 8.77
CA ALA A 188 -20.70 1.72 8.49
C ALA A 188 -21.00 3.21 8.26
N LYS A 189 -22.19 3.54 7.71
CA LYS A 189 -22.63 4.93 7.44
C LYS A 189 -21.62 5.75 6.60
N VAL A 190 -21.00 5.09 5.62
CA VAL A 190 -20.00 5.70 4.72
C VAL A 190 -20.64 6.19 3.43
N LEU A 191 -21.42 5.33 2.78
CA LEU A 191 -21.95 5.58 1.45
C LEU A 191 -23.26 6.38 1.49
N GLU A 192 -23.54 7.12 0.42
CA GLU A 192 -24.81 7.81 0.23
C GLU A 192 -26.00 6.85 0.31
N TRP A 193 -27.09 7.29 0.94
CA TRP A 193 -28.23 6.42 1.22
C TRP A 193 -28.87 5.84 -0.05
N ASP A 194 -28.99 6.63 -1.12
CA ASP A 194 -29.55 6.13 -2.38
C ASP A 194 -28.69 5.02 -3.00
N LEU A 195 -27.36 5.14 -2.89
CA LEU A 195 -26.45 4.07 -3.29
C LEU A 195 -26.62 2.82 -2.42
N GLN A 196 -26.72 2.99 -1.09
CA GLN A 196 -26.96 1.87 -0.18
C GLN A 196 -28.25 1.13 -0.52
N ARG A 197 -29.35 1.85 -0.75
CA ARG A 197 -30.66 1.29 -1.14
C ARG A 197 -30.56 0.47 -2.42
N GLN A 198 -29.82 0.95 -3.42
CA GLN A 198 -29.63 0.25 -4.69
C GLN A 198 -28.72 -0.97 -4.57
N LEU A 199 -27.70 -0.93 -3.71
CA LEU A 199 -26.77 -2.02 -3.49
C LEU A 199 -27.29 -3.10 -2.54
N ALA A 200 -28.20 -2.77 -1.62
CA ALA A 200 -28.66 -3.68 -0.57
C ALA A 200 -29.10 -5.07 -1.09
N PRO A 201 -29.90 -5.19 -2.18
CA PRO A 201 -30.30 -6.50 -2.71
C PRO A 201 -29.14 -7.37 -3.21
N ILE A 202 -28.04 -6.73 -3.64
CA ILE A 202 -26.84 -7.43 -4.12
C ILE A 202 -25.94 -7.78 -2.93
N MET A 203 -25.78 -6.84 -2.00
CA MET A 203 -24.91 -6.96 -0.82
C MET A 203 -25.43 -8.01 0.18
N GLU A 204 -26.75 -8.21 0.28
CA GLU A 204 -27.36 -9.22 1.19
C GLU A 204 -26.87 -10.64 0.89
N ALA A 205 -26.50 -10.94 -0.37
CA ALA A 205 -25.96 -12.24 -0.77
C ALA A 205 -24.55 -12.54 -0.24
N PHE A 206 -23.87 -11.54 0.34
CA PHE A 206 -22.50 -11.68 0.85
C PHE A 206 -22.50 -11.73 2.38
N LYS A 207 -21.72 -12.67 2.92
CA LYS A 207 -21.51 -12.83 4.36
C LYS A 207 -20.03 -13.17 4.65
N PRO A 208 -19.42 -12.56 5.69
CA PRO A 208 -18.07 -12.94 6.10
C PRO A 208 -17.98 -14.38 6.63
N LEU A 209 -16.86 -15.03 6.36
CA LEU A 209 -16.47 -16.27 7.03
C LEU A 209 -16.20 -16.01 8.53
N PRO A 210 -16.37 -17.01 9.41
CA PRO A 210 -16.00 -16.89 10.82
C PRO A 210 -14.51 -16.59 11.00
N SER A 211 -14.16 -15.68 11.90
CA SER A 211 -12.76 -15.27 12.11
C SER A 211 -12.19 -15.79 13.44
N ILE A 212 -10.86 -15.76 13.56
CA ILE A 212 -10.16 -15.89 14.83
C ILE A 212 -10.44 -14.66 15.69
N TYR A 213 -10.71 -14.88 16.98
CA TYR A 213 -10.85 -13.81 17.97
C TYR A 213 -10.08 -14.16 19.25
N TYR A 214 -9.01 -13.41 19.53
CA TYR A 214 -8.28 -13.46 20.80
C TYR A 214 -8.53 -12.14 21.54
N PRO A 215 -9.37 -12.13 22.61
CA PRO A 215 -9.84 -10.89 23.25
C PRO A 215 -8.75 -9.93 23.70
N ASP A 216 -7.59 -10.44 24.13
CA ASP A 216 -6.48 -9.62 24.64
C ASP A 216 -5.83 -8.72 23.56
N PHE A 217 -5.94 -9.08 22.28
CA PHE A 217 -5.26 -8.35 21.21
C PHE A 217 -5.99 -7.08 20.77
N ILE A 218 -7.31 -7.01 20.94
CA ILE A 218 -8.12 -5.84 20.55
C ILE A 218 -8.82 -5.21 21.76
N ALA A 219 -9.50 -4.09 21.58
CA ALA A 219 -10.18 -3.45 22.71
C ALA A 219 -11.32 -4.33 23.26
N ALA A 220 -11.44 -4.42 24.59
CA ALA A 220 -12.50 -5.20 25.24
C ALA A 220 -13.93 -4.78 24.81
N ASN A 221 -14.08 -3.52 24.37
CA ASN A 221 -15.35 -2.98 23.85
C ASN A 221 -15.78 -3.54 22.47
N GLN A 222 -15.02 -4.50 21.92
CA GLN A 222 -15.35 -5.26 20.72
C GLN A 222 -16.04 -6.60 21.04
N ALA A 223 -16.12 -7.02 22.32
CA ALA A 223 -16.70 -8.30 22.70
C ALA A 223 -18.14 -8.50 22.19
N ASP A 224 -19.00 -7.50 22.31
CA ASP A 224 -20.40 -7.57 21.86
C ASP A 224 -20.55 -7.68 20.33
N ARG A 225 -19.47 -7.43 19.57
CA ARG A 225 -19.45 -7.55 18.10
C ARG A 225 -19.05 -8.96 17.64
N ALA A 226 -18.41 -9.75 18.51
CA ALA A 226 -17.83 -11.04 18.19
C ALA A 226 -18.87 -12.18 18.32
N ASP A 227 -19.61 -12.45 17.23
CA ASP A 227 -20.63 -13.51 17.14
C ASP A 227 -20.37 -14.53 16.02
N ASN A 228 -19.29 -14.37 15.24
CA ASN A 228 -18.94 -15.19 14.08
C ASN A 228 -17.49 -15.67 14.18
N LEU A 229 -17.27 -16.65 15.06
CA LEU A 229 -15.93 -17.06 15.51
C LEU A 229 -15.60 -18.48 15.08
N ILE A 230 -14.33 -18.73 14.76
CA ILE A 230 -13.78 -20.09 14.69
C ILE A 230 -13.70 -20.63 16.13
N PRO A 231 -14.25 -21.82 16.42
CA PRO A 231 -14.30 -22.35 17.78
C PRO A 231 -12.94 -22.86 18.26
N GLY A 232 -12.73 -22.78 19.57
CA GLY A 232 -11.54 -23.31 20.24
C GLY A 232 -10.51 -22.23 20.60
N THR A 233 -9.43 -22.66 21.25
CA THR A 233 -8.31 -21.80 21.67
C THR A 233 -6.96 -22.28 21.11
N ASP A 234 -6.95 -23.42 20.41
CA ASP A 234 -5.75 -23.98 19.79
C ASP A 234 -5.36 -23.17 18.55
N LYS A 235 -4.27 -22.41 18.66
CA LYS A 235 -3.78 -21.54 17.58
C LYS A 235 -3.28 -22.34 16.38
N ALA A 236 -2.83 -23.58 16.57
CA ALA A 236 -2.44 -24.45 15.45
C ALA A 236 -3.67 -24.94 14.67
N ALA A 237 -4.76 -25.28 15.36
CA ALA A 237 -6.03 -25.60 14.71
C ALA A 237 -6.59 -24.40 13.94
N HIS A 238 -6.53 -23.20 14.52
CA HIS A 238 -6.90 -21.97 13.84
C HIS A 238 -6.05 -21.71 12.58
N LEU A 239 -4.73 -21.91 12.66
CA LEU A 239 -3.84 -21.81 11.49
C LEU A 239 -4.30 -22.76 10.37
N GLN A 240 -4.59 -24.02 10.67
CA GLN A 240 -5.05 -24.97 9.66
C GLN A 240 -6.42 -24.59 9.09
N HIS A 241 -7.31 -24.02 9.89
CA HIS A 241 -8.61 -23.53 9.43
C HIS A 241 -8.45 -22.41 8.39
N ILE A 242 -7.65 -21.38 8.69
CA ILE A 242 -7.42 -20.27 7.75
C ILE A 242 -6.76 -20.76 6.45
N ARG A 243 -5.80 -21.69 6.54
CA ARG A 243 -5.21 -22.34 5.35
C ARG A 243 -6.23 -23.12 4.52
N ALA A 244 -7.20 -23.78 5.17
CA ALA A 244 -8.28 -24.46 4.49
C ALA A 244 -9.22 -23.47 3.79
N ASP A 245 -9.57 -22.37 4.45
CA ASP A 245 -10.41 -21.32 3.87
C ASP A 245 -9.79 -20.70 2.61
N ILE A 246 -8.49 -20.38 2.64
CA ILE A 246 -7.76 -19.86 1.48
C ILE A 246 -7.84 -20.84 0.29
N ARG A 247 -7.56 -22.14 0.54
CA ARG A 247 -7.64 -23.18 -0.50
C ARG A 247 -9.05 -23.39 -1.03
N ASN A 248 -10.04 -23.41 -0.14
CA ASN A 248 -11.45 -23.57 -0.49
C ASN A 248 -11.95 -22.39 -1.31
N PHE A 249 -11.58 -21.15 -0.95
CA PHE A 249 -11.91 -19.96 -1.71
C PHE A 249 -11.26 -19.98 -3.10
N LYS A 250 -9.98 -20.37 -3.18
CA LYS A 250 -9.28 -20.56 -4.46
C LYS A 250 -10.00 -21.54 -5.38
N ALA A 251 -10.35 -22.71 -4.85
CA ALA A 251 -11.00 -23.77 -5.62
C ALA A 251 -12.44 -23.42 -6.02
N SER A 252 -13.25 -22.89 -5.09
CA SER A 252 -14.67 -22.59 -5.31
C SER A 252 -14.90 -21.53 -6.38
N PHE A 253 -13.94 -20.63 -6.56
CA PHE A 253 -14.00 -19.55 -7.54
C PHE A 253 -12.96 -19.71 -8.66
N GLU A 254 -12.33 -20.88 -8.81
CA GLU A 254 -11.35 -21.17 -9.88
C GLU A 254 -10.32 -20.05 -10.06
N LEU A 255 -9.74 -19.61 -8.94
CA LEU A 255 -8.82 -18.47 -8.91
C LEU A 255 -7.39 -18.92 -9.22
N ASP A 256 -6.70 -18.14 -10.03
CA ASP A 256 -5.27 -18.34 -10.28
C ASP A 256 -4.45 -17.86 -9.08
N ASN A 257 -4.83 -16.70 -8.53
CA ASN A 257 -4.12 -15.99 -7.46
C ASN A 257 -5.08 -15.50 -6.36
N ILE A 258 -4.56 -15.34 -5.15
CA ILE A 258 -5.27 -14.74 -4.02
C ILE A 258 -4.34 -13.72 -3.37
N ILE A 259 -4.89 -12.58 -2.95
CA ILE A 259 -4.26 -11.64 -2.03
C ILE A 259 -5.06 -11.65 -0.73
N VAL A 260 -4.37 -11.81 0.41
CA VAL A 260 -4.96 -11.65 1.74
C VAL A 260 -4.57 -10.28 2.27
N LEU A 261 -5.56 -9.52 2.75
CA LEU A 261 -5.31 -8.19 3.30
C LEU A 261 -6.02 -8.02 4.65
N TRP A 262 -5.25 -7.58 5.65
CA TRP A 262 -5.77 -7.23 6.96
C TRP A 262 -6.33 -5.80 6.97
N THR A 263 -7.62 -5.66 7.20
CA THR A 263 -8.31 -4.38 7.44
C THR A 263 -9.23 -4.44 8.66
N ALA A 264 -8.95 -5.36 9.58
CA ALA A 264 -9.72 -5.54 10.81
C ALA A 264 -9.31 -4.50 11.88
N ASN A 265 -9.81 -4.69 13.09
CA ASN A 265 -9.44 -3.86 14.23
C ASN A 265 -7.91 -3.79 14.41
N THR A 266 -7.42 -2.61 14.80
CA THR A 266 -6.03 -2.45 15.23
C THR A 266 -5.79 -3.32 16.47
N GLU A 267 -4.80 -4.20 16.38
CA GLU A 267 -4.33 -4.97 17.53
C GLU A 267 -3.29 -4.18 18.35
N ARG A 268 -3.08 -4.59 19.59
CA ARG A 268 -1.88 -4.20 20.35
C ARG A 268 -0.63 -4.77 19.67
N TYR A 269 0.55 -4.26 20.04
CA TYR A 269 1.79 -4.93 19.68
C TYR A 269 1.94 -6.26 20.44
N ALA A 270 2.50 -7.26 19.75
CA ALA A 270 3.06 -8.44 20.37
C ALA A 270 4.50 -8.14 20.85
N ASP A 271 4.89 -8.70 21.98
CA ASP A 271 6.26 -8.60 22.47
C ASP A 271 7.20 -9.44 21.60
N ILE A 272 8.39 -8.90 21.30
CA ILE A 272 9.44 -9.64 20.59
C ILE A 272 10.30 -10.37 21.62
N ILE A 273 10.18 -11.69 21.68
CA ILE A 273 10.77 -12.54 22.72
C ILE A 273 11.71 -13.56 22.06
N PRO A 274 13.01 -13.54 22.41
CA PRO A 274 13.97 -14.55 21.95
C PRO A 274 13.50 -15.97 22.30
N GLY A 275 13.60 -16.90 21.35
CA GLY A 275 13.10 -18.28 21.51
C GLY A 275 11.60 -18.47 21.26
N ILE A 276 10.84 -17.40 20.96
CA ILE A 276 9.39 -17.45 20.73
C ILE A 276 9.00 -16.97 19.34
N ASN A 277 9.39 -15.76 18.95
CA ASN A 277 8.97 -15.15 17.67
C ASN A 277 10.10 -14.40 16.95
N ASP A 278 11.34 -14.71 17.34
CA ASP A 278 12.59 -14.19 16.79
C ASP A 278 13.04 -14.94 15.52
N THR A 279 12.72 -16.24 15.40
CA THR A 279 13.00 -17.04 14.20
C THR A 279 11.76 -17.73 13.64
N ALA A 280 11.82 -18.17 12.39
CA ALA A 280 10.73 -18.89 11.73
C ALA A 280 10.35 -20.18 12.47
N GLU A 281 11.33 -20.98 12.90
CA GLU A 281 11.11 -22.21 13.66
C GLU A 281 10.46 -21.93 15.01
N ASN A 282 10.96 -20.93 15.73
CA ASN A 282 10.45 -20.55 17.04
C ASN A 282 9.00 -20.05 16.93
N LEU A 283 8.70 -19.23 15.92
CA LEU A 283 7.35 -18.72 15.68
C LEU A 283 6.37 -19.87 15.40
N LEU A 284 6.75 -20.82 14.55
CA LEU A 284 5.92 -22.00 14.28
C LEU A 284 5.76 -22.91 15.52
N ALA A 285 6.78 -23.02 16.36
CA ALA A 285 6.68 -23.73 17.64
C ALA A 285 5.74 -23.00 18.63
N ALA A 286 5.81 -21.67 18.69
CA ALA A 286 4.93 -20.83 19.50
C ALA A 286 3.45 -20.98 19.11
N VAL A 287 3.16 -21.10 17.80
CA VAL A 287 1.81 -21.43 17.31
C VAL A 287 1.35 -22.80 17.83
N LYS A 288 2.21 -23.83 17.79
CA LYS A 288 1.86 -25.20 18.23
C LYS A 288 1.53 -25.27 19.72
N ILE A 289 2.19 -24.48 20.55
CA ILE A 289 1.91 -24.41 22.00
C ILE A 289 0.88 -23.34 22.36
N SER A 290 0.27 -22.69 21.36
CA SER A 290 -0.71 -21.61 21.55
C SER A 290 -0.21 -20.43 22.39
N HIS A 291 1.06 -20.06 22.24
CA HIS A 291 1.72 -19.01 23.03
C HIS A 291 0.98 -17.67 22.96
N ASP A 292 0.87 -16.95 24.09
CA ASP A 292 0.03 -15.75 24.22
C ASP A 292 0.39 -14.63 23.23
N GLU A 293 1.68 -14.40 22.98
CA GLU A 293 2.19 -13.39 22.03
C GLU A 293 2.04 -13.74 20.53
N VAL A 294 1.32 -14.82 20.19
CA VAL A 294 0.91 -15.10 18.82
C VAL A 294 -0.47 -14.47 18.55
N SER A 295 -0.49 -13.35 17.84
CA SER A 295 -1.73 -12.63 17.51
C SER A 295 -2.58 -13.34 16.44
N PRO A 296 -3.88 -13.01 16.31
CA PRO A 296 -4.68 -13.41 15.17
C PRO A 296 -4.04 -12.99 13.83
N SER A 297 -3.58 -11.73 13.71
CA SER A 297 -2.90 -11.26 12.49
C SER A 297 -1.65 -12.09 12.13
N THR A 298 -0.90 -12.54 13.13
CA THR A 298 0.26 -13.44 12.93
C THR A 298 -0.17 -14.79 12.35
N ILE A 299 -1.28 -15.36 12.83
CA ILE A 299 -1.83 -16.61 12.27
C ILE A 299 -2.25 -16.42 10.81
N PHE A 300 -2.91 -15.31 10.45
CA PHE A 300 -3.26 -15.02 9.06
C PHE A 300 -2.04 -14.81 8.17
N ALA A 301 -1.00 -14.14 8.66
CA ALA A 301 0.26 -13.95 7.94
C ALA A 301 0.95 -15.31 7.68
N ILE A 302 1.09 -16.15 8.71
CA ILE A 302 1.67 -17.50 8.58
C ILE A 302 0.83 -18.36 7.62
N ALA A 303 -0.50 -18.34 7.74
CA ALA A 303 -1.38 -19.09 6.84
C ALA A 303 -1.15 -18.69 5.39
N SER A 304 -1.07 -17.39 5.14
CA SER A 304 -0.88 -16.84 3.80
C SER A 304 0.49 -17.20 3.22
N ILE A 305 1.55 -17.08 4.02
CA ILE A 305 2.92 -17.48 3.63
C ILE A 305 2.97 -18.97 3.26
N LEU A 306 2.36 -19.83 4.09
CA LEU A 306 2.36 -21.28 3.87
C LEU A 306 1.49 -21.72 2.68
N GLU A 307 0.53 -20.90 2.25
CA GLU A 307 -0.26 -21.11 1.03
C GLU A 307 0.32 -20.37 -0.20
N GLY A 308 1.45 -19.67 -0.04
CA GLY A 308 2.10 -18.94 -1.12
C GLY A 308 1.28 -17.76 -1.65
N VAL A 309 0.41 -17.18 -0.83
CA VAL A 309 -0.43 -16.02 -1.19
C VAL A 309 0.10 -14.75 -0.52
N PRO A 310 0.19 -13.61 -1.22
CA PRO A 310 0.63 -12.35 -0.61
C PRO A 310 -0.25 -11.94 0.58
N PHE A 311 0.39 -11.52 1.67
CA PHE A 311 -0.28 -10.97 2.85
C PHE A 311 0.06 -9.51 3.08
N ILE A 312 -0.96 -8.66 3.20
CA ILE A 312 -0.79 -7.22 3.39
C ILE A 312 -1.42 -6.78 4.71
N ASN A 313 -0.64 -6.14 5.57
CA ASN A 313 -1.12 -5.57 6.82
C ASN A 313 -1.53 -4.10 6.65
N GLY A 314 -2.84 -3.85 6.62
CA GLY A 314 -3.42 -2.50 6.56
C GLY A 314 -3.55 -1.80 7.92
N SER A 315 -3.10 -2.42 9.01
CA SER A 315 -3.21 -1.92 10.39
C SER A 315 -1.82 -1.77 11.03
N PRO A 316 -1.70 -1.05 12.18
CA PRO A 316 -0.39 -0.65 12.69
C PRO A 316 0.29 -1.66 13.62
N GLN A 317 -0.35 -2.76 14.00
CA GLN A 317 0.31 -3.77 14.85
C GLN A 317 1.51 -4.41 14.15
N ASN A 318 2.50 -4.85 14.92
CA ASN A 318 3.71 -5.50 14.46
C ASN A 318 3.49 -6.98 14.08
N THR A 319 2.54 -7.25 13.18
CA THR A 319 2.25 -8.60 12.67
C THR A 319 3.52 -9.32 12.18
N PHE A 320 4.40 -8.57 11.52
CA PHE A 320 5.64 -9.05 10.93
C PHE A 320 6.80 -9.05 11.95
N VAL A 321 6.65 -9.85 13.00
CA VAL A 321 7.75 -10.18 13.92
C VAL A 321 8.93 -10.82 13.16
N PRO A 322 10.17 -10.78 13.70
CA PRO A 322 11.35 -11.29 12.97
C PRO A 322 11.18 -12.71 12.40
N GLY A 323 10.61 -13.63 13.19
CA GLY A 323 10.34 -14.99 12.71
C GLY A 323 9.31 -15.06 11.58
N CYS A 324 8.38 -14.11 11.47
CA CYS A 324 7.43 -14.04 10.37
C CYS A 324 8.11 -13.54 9.08
N ILE A 325 9.05 -12.60 9.20
CA ILE A 325 9.85 -12.11 8.06
C ILE A 325 10.74 -13.24 7.54
N GLU A 326 11.46 -13.92 8.42
CA GLU A 326 12.31 -15.06 8.06
C GLU A 326 11.50 -16.20 7.43
N LEU A 327 10.29 -16.48 7.93
CA LEU A 327 9.39 -17.46 7.32
C LEU A 327 8.99 -17.04 5.88
N ALA A 328 8.68 -15.76 5.68
CA ALA A 328 8.34 -15.25 4.35
C ALA A 328 9.54 -15.34 3.38
N GLU A 329 10.76 -15.05 3.85
CA GLU A 329 12.00 -15.19 3.07
C GLU A 329 12.26 -16.65 2.67
N THR A 330 12.13 -17.57 3.64
CA THR A 330 12.33 -19.01 3.42
C THR A 330 11.37 -19.58 2.38
N HIS A 331 10.11 -19.14 2.42
CA HIS A 331 9.08 -19.55 1.47
C HIS A 331 9.05 -18.72 0.18
N LYS A 332 9.89 -17.68 0.05
CA LYS A 332 9.82 -16.67 -1.02
C LYS A 332 8.41 -16.09 -1.20
N ALA A 333 7.66 -15.98 -0.09
CA ALA A 333 6.30 -15.46 -0.06
C ALA A 333 6.31 -13.95 0.16
N PHE A 334 5.29 -13.27 -0.35
CA PHE A 334 5.21 -11.82 -0.28
C PHE A 334 4.45 -11.31 0.94
N ILE A 335 5.05 -10.35 1.63
CA ILE A 335 4.46 -9.61 2.75
C ILE A 335 4.62 -8.11 2.53
N GLY A 336 3.66 -7.32 2.99
CA GLY A 336 3.70 -5.86 2.94
C GLY A 336 2.87 -5.22 4.04
N GLY A 337 3.24 -4.02 4.46
CA GLY A 337 2.64 -3.31 5.59
C GLY A 337 3.54 -2.15 6.02
N ASP A 338 3.22 -1.36 7.05
CA ASP A 338 2.07 -1.44 7.95
C ASP A 338 1.26 -0.14 7.96
N ASP A 339 -0.03 -0.27 8.28
CA ASP A 339 -1.04 0.79 8.46
C ASP A 339 -1.34 1.68 7.23
N PHE A 340 -2.59 1.76 6.78
CA PHE A 340 -2.96 2.56 5.60
C PHE A 340 -2.63 4.05 5.73
N LYS A 341 -1.93 4.62 4.75
CA LYS A 341 -1.63 6.05 4.67
C LYS A 341 -2.72 6.80 3.89
N SER A 342 -3.87 7.01 4.53
CA SER A 342 -5.07 7.61 3.92
C SER A 342 -5.06 9.15 3.86
N GLY A 343 -5.24 9.82 5.00
CA GLY A 343 -5.44 11.27 5.11
C GLY A 343 -4.28 12.02 5.76
N GLN A 344 -4.39 12.30 7.06
CA GLN A 344 -3.45 13.14 7.83
C GLN A 344 -1.98 12.77 7.61
N THR A 345 -1.62 11.49 7.80
CA THR A 345 -0.22 11.04 7.68
C THR A 345 0.30 11.18 6.25
N LYS A 346 -0.56 11.02 5.23
CA LYS A 346 -0.20 11.21 3.83
C LYS A 346 0.19 12.67 3.58
N VAL A 347 -0.62 13.61 4.07
CA VAL A 347 -0.33 15.05 4.00
C VAL A 347 0.93 15.40 4.79
N LYS A 348 1.09 14.86 6.00
CA LYS A 348 2.29 15.06 6.84
C LYS A 348 3.57 14.64 6.11
N SER A 349 3.57 13.47 5.47
CA SER A 349 4.74 12.98 4.73
C SER A 349 5.14 13.85 3.53
N VAL A 350 4.21 14.65 2.98
CA VAL A 350 4.50 15.64 1.93
C VAL A 350 5.00 16.94 2.54
N LEU A 351 4.32 17.44 3.57
CA LEU A 351 4.64 18.74 4.16
C LEU A 351 5.96 18.76 4.91
N ALA A 352 6.25 17.69 5.68
CA ALA A 352 7.52 17.58 6.38
C ALA A 352 8.69 17.53 5.39
N GLU A 353 8.56 16.77 4.30
CA GLU A 353 9.55 16.74 3.22
C GLU A 353 9.70 18.11 2.57
N PHE A 354 8.59 18.77 2.21
CA PHE A 354 8.60 20.10 1.60
C PHE A 354 9.34 21.12 2.47
N LEU A 355 9.02 21.18 3.77
CA LEU A 355 9.62 22.15 4.69
C LEU A 355 11.13 21.93 4.81
N VAL A 356 11.55 20.69 5.10
CA VAL A 356 12.97 20.36 5.27
C VAL A 356 13.75 20.57 3.97
N SER A 357 13.18 20.19 2.83
CA SER A 357 13.82 20.36 1.51
C SER A 357 13.91 21.83 1.10
N ALA A 358 12.99 22.68 1.56
CA ALA A 358 13.02 24.12 1.37
C ALA A 358 13.97 24.85 2.34
N GLY A 359 14.67 24.13 3.22
CA GLY A 359 15.56 24.72 4.23
C GLY A 359 14.82 25.37 5.40
N ILE A 360 13.54 25.02 5.62
CA ILE A 360 12.74 25.45 6.76
C ILE A 360 12.83 24.34 7.82
N LYS A 361 13.05 24.71 9.09
CA LYS A 361 13.26 23.75 10.18
C LYS A 361 11.99 23.60 11.02
N PRO A 362 11.16 22.56 10.81
CA PRO A 362 10.14 22.17 11.78
C PRO A 362 10.75 22.02 13.18
N LEU A 363 10.18 22.73 14.15
CA LEU A 363 10.49 22.64 15.57
C LEU A 363 9.42 21.86 16.34
N SER A 364 8.16 21.96 15.91
CA SER A 364 7.05 21.19 16.49
C SER A 364 6.03 20.79 15.43
N ILE A 365 5.49 19.57 15.58
CA ILE A 365 4.42 18.99 14.78
C ILE A 365 3.38 18.43 15.75
N SER A 366 2.25 19.11 15.89
CA SER A 366 1.15 18.68 16.77
C SER A 366 -0.03 18.16 15.95
N SER A 367 -0.32 16.87 16.04
CA SER A 367 -1.34 16.19 15.22
C SER A 367 -2.48 15.62 16.07
N TYR A 368 -3.62 16.30 16.06
CA TYR A 368 -4.84 15.87 16.74
C TYR A 368 -5.81 15.21 15.77
N ASN A 369 -6.54 14.20 16.24
CA ASN A 369 -7.52 13.47 15.46
C ASN A 369 -8.74 13.12 16.31
N HIS A 370 -9.93 13.18 15.73
CA HIS A 370 -11.08 12.51 16.31
C HIS A 370 -12.01 11.91 15.25
N LEU A 371 -12.61 10.77 15.60
CA LEU A 371 -13.50 9.99 14.73
C LEU A 371 -14.50 9.16 15.56
N GLY A 372 -15.66 8.88 14.97
CA GLY A 372 -16.81 8.25 15.63
C GLY A 372 -17.13 6.83 15.18
N ASN A 373 -16.40 6.30 14.19
CA ASN A 373 -16.56 4.94 13.68
C ASN A 373 -15.95 3.88 14.63
N ASN A 374 -16.05 2.61 14.24
CA ASN A 374 -15.54 1.50 15.07
C ASN A 374 -14.01 1.50 15.22
N ASP A 375 -13.27 2.07 14.27
CA ASP A 375 -11.82 2.26 14.42
C ASP A 375 -11.54 3.20 15.60
N GLY A 376 -12.19 4.36 15.65
CA GLY A 376 -12.10 5.28 16.79
C GLY A 376 -12.50 4.63 18.12
N LYS A 377 -13.56 3.81 18.12
CA LYS A 377 -14.00 3.07 19.31
C LYS A 377 -12.96 2.06 19.79
N ASN A 378 -12.30 1.34 18.88
CA ASN A 378 -11.24 0.40 19.24
C ASN A 378 -9.97 1.12 19.73
N LEU A 379 -9.61 2.23 19.08
CA LEU A 379 -8.47 3.06 19.44
C LEU A 379 -8.67 3.88 20.72
N SER A 380 -9.84 3.83 21.36
CA SER A 380 -10.04 4.44 22.67
C SER A 380 -9.30 3.70 23.79
N SER A 381 -8.83 2.47 23.54
CA SER A 381 -8.00 1.71 24.46
C SER A 381 -6.51 2.02 24.24
N GLN A 382 -5.76 2.20 25.34
CA GLN A 382 -4.37 2.65 25.32
C GLN A 382 -3.43 1.71 24.54
N ARG A 383 -3.58 0.38 24.67
CA ARG A 383 -2.70 -0.60 24.00
C ARG A 383 -2.86 -0.55 22.48
N GLN A 384 -4.09 -0.39 21.99
CA GLN A 384 -4.38 -0.25 20.56
C GLN A 384 -4.00 1.14 20.04
N PHE A 385 -4.22 2.20 20.83
CA PHE A 385 -3.74 3.55 20.50
C PHE A 385 -2.22 3.58 20.32
N ARG A 386 -1.46 2.89 21.18
CA ARG A 386 0.01 2.88 21.11
C ARG A 386 0.55 2.38 19.77
N SER A 387 -0.07 1.36 19.18
CA SER A 387 0.26 0.87 17.83
C SER A 387 0.13 1.99 16.79
N LYS A 388 -0.99 2.73 16.84
CA LYS A 388 -1.31 3.84 15.93
C LYS A 388 -0.43 5.08 16.17
N GLU A 389 -0.03 5.31 17.41
CA GLU A 389 0.86 6.41 17.80
C GLU A 389 2.24 6.19 17.19
N ILE A 390 2.83 5.00 17.33
CA ILE A 390 4.17 4.68 16.81
C ILE A 390 4.25 4.91 15.30
N SER A 391 3.32 4.33 14.53
CA SER A 391 3.29 4.43 13.06
C SER A 391 3.01 5.84 12.54
N LYS A 392 2.30 6.69 13.31
CA LYS A 392 2.06 8.10 12.95
C LYS A 392 3.23 9.01 13.28
N SER A 393 4.02 8.65 14.30
CA SER A 393 5.14 9.46 14.76
C SER A 393 6.40 9.26 13.92
N SER A 394 6.67 8.04 13.44
CA SER A 394 7.91 7.70 12.72
C SER A 394 8.05 8.31 11.32
N VAL A 395 6.97 8.86 10.76
CA VAL A 395 6.90 9.30 9.35
C VAL A 395 7.81 10.50 9.01
N VAL A 396 8.39 11.16 10.01
CA VAL A 396 9.27 12.33 9.84
C VAL A 396 10.74 12.02 10.13
N ASP A 397 11.05 10.83 10.67
CA ASP A 397 12.38 10.49 11.20
C ASP A 397 13.46 10.55 10.11
N ASP A 398 13.19 10.03 8.92
CA ASP A 398 14.13 9.97 7.79
C ASP A 398 14.37 11.35 7.17
N MET A 399 13.34 12.20 7.10
CA MET A 399 13.48 13.58 6.60
C MET A 399 14.35 14.43 7.52
N VAL A 400 14.16 14.29 8.84
CA VAL A 400 14.98 14.96 9.86
C VAL A 400 16.43 14.50 9.78
N ALA A 401 16.65 13.17 9.72
CA ALA A 401 17.99 12.60 9.64
C ALA A 401 18.75 12.98 8.35
N ALA A 402 18.02 13.23 7.25
CA ALA A 402 18.61 13.60 5.96
C ALA A 402 19.22 15.01 5.93
N ASN A 403 18.89 15.90 6.89
CA ASN A 403 19.34 17.29 6.87
C ASN A 403 20.12 17.70 8.14
N PRO A 404 21.42 17.37 8.21
CA PRO A 404 22.26 17.71 9.37
C PRO A 404 22.60 19.21 9.47
N ILE A 405 22.20 20.03 8.49
CA ILE A 405 22.34 21.50 8.55
C ILE A 405 21.26 22.08 9.47
N LEU A 406 20.03 21.57 9.36
CA LEU A 406 18.91 22.01 10.19
C LEU A 406 18.89 21.32 11.55
N TYR A 407 19.20 20.03 11.58
CA TYR A 407 19.08 19.20 12.79
C TYR A 407 20.44 18.68 13.24
N LYS A 408 20.77 18.88 14.53
CA LYS A 408 22.01 18.31 15.08
C LYS A 408 21.97 16.79 15.04
N THR A 409 23.06 16.17 14.60
CA THR A 409 23.18 14.71 14.66
C THR A 409 23.38 14.22 16.09
N ALA A 410 23.10 12.94 16.36
CA ALA A 410 23.35 12.33 17.66
C ALA A 410 24.82 12.51 18.10
N ALA A 411 25.77 12.42 17.16
CA ALA A 411 27.19 12.63 17.44
C ALA A 411 27.48 14.05 17.94
N VAL A 412 26.86 15.06 17.32
CA VAL A 412 27.00 16.47 17.75
C VAL A 412 26.37 16.67 19.13
N LEU A 413 25.16 16.17 19.35
CA LEU A 413 24.49 16.26 20.66
C LEU A 413 25.31 15.60 21.77
N ASN A 414 25.90 14.43 21.52
CA ASN A 414 26.76 13.73 22.48
C ASN A 414 28.06 14.48 22.79
N GLN A 415 28.62 15.22 21.82
CA GLN A 415 29.79 16.06 22.05
C GLN A 415 29.46 17.31 22.87
N GLU A 416 28.27 17.87 22.70
CA GLU A 416 27.79 19.05 23.43
C GLU A 416 27.16 18.72 24.80
N SER A 417 26.83 17.44 25.05
CA SER A 417 26.17 16.98 26.28
C SER A 417 27.07 17.17 27.50
N THR A 418 26.63 18.00 28.44
CA THR A 418 27.27 18.22 29.74
C THR A 418 26.63 17.40 30.86
N SER A 419 25.47 16.79 30.60
CA SER A 419 24.67 16.02 31.56
C SER A 419 25.09 14.54 31.67
N GLY A 420 26.03 14.09 30.83
CA GLY A 420 26.37 12.67 30.70
C GLY A 420 25.30 11.84 29.97
N GLU A 421 24.25 12.49 29.45
CA GLU A 421 23.21 11.84 28.67
C GLU A 421 23.74 11.45 27.29
N VAL A 422 23.52 10.19 26.90
CA VAL A 422 23.90 9.65 25.61
C VAL A 422 22.68 9.60 24.69
N PHE A 423 22.67 10.50 23.70
CA PHE A 423 21.67 10.59 22.66
C PHE A 423 21.89 9.50 21.61
N LYS A 424 20.88 8.64 21.43
CA LYS A 424 20.86 7.62 20.36
C LYS A 424 20.31 8.15 19.03
N LYS A 425 19.48 9.19 19.09
CA LYS A 425 18.90 9.88 17.93
C LYS A 425 19.41 11.32 17.85
N GLY A 426 19.35 11.91 16.67
CA GLY A 426 19.65 13.33 16.48
C GLY A 426 18.58 14.23 17.08
N GLU A 427 18.70 15.52 16.87
CA GLU A 427 17.66 16.49 17.14
C GLU A 427 16.42 16.17 16.31
N HIS A 428 15.24 16.25 16.94
CA HIS A 428 13.95 16.04 16.30
C HIS A 428 13.00 17.16 16.71
N PRO A 429 12.00 17.51 15.87
CA PRO A 429 10.92 18.37 16.30
C PRO A 429 10.13 17.70 17.43
N ASP A 430 9.55 18.52 18.32
CA ASP A 430 8.50 18.04 19.22
C ASP A 430 7.37 17.44 18.39
N HIS A 431 6.97 16.21 18.66
CA HIS A 431 5.95 15.52 17.86
C HIS A 431 4.89 14.90 18.75
N VAL A 432 3.68 15.44 18.67
CA VAL A 432 2.53 14.98 19.45
C VAL A 432 1.49 14.38 18.53
N VAL A 433 0.99 13.19 18.87
CA VAL A 433 -0.10 12.52 18.16
C VAL A 433 -1.23 12.22 19.14
N VAL A 434 -2.45 12.67 18.83
CA VAL A 434 -3.64 12.43 19.64
C VAL A 434 -4.75 11.84 18.78
N ILE A 435 -5.45 10.84 19.31
CA ILE A 435 -6.66 10.28 18.72
C ILE A 435 -7.73 10.21 19.81
N LYS A 436 -8.93 10.72 19.52
CA LYS A 436 -10.10 10.64 20.42
C LYS A 436 -11.31 10.04 19.71
N HIS A 437 -12.06 9.25 20.46
CA HIS A 437 -13.33 8.73 19.98
C HIS A 437 -14.44 9.76 20.21
N VAL A 438 -15.05 10.25 19.14
CA VAL A 438 -16.16 11.22 19.17
C VAL A 438 -17.29 10.67 18.29
N PRO A 439 -18.26 9.92 18.86
CA PRO A 439 -19.26 9.19 18.09
C PRO A 439 -20.03 10.02 17.05
N ALA A 440 -20.29 11.29 17.35
CA ALA A 440 -21.10 12.18 16.53
C ALA A 440 -20.57 12.42 15.11
N VAL A 441 -19.25 12.30 14.88
CA VAL A 441 -18.66 12.54 13.55
C VAL A 441 -18.63 11.29 12.66
N GLY A 442 -19.00 10.12 13.19
CA GLY A 442 -19.05 8.88 12.42
C GLY A 442 -17.71 8.56 11.72
N ASP A 443 -17.76 8.19 10.44
CA ASP A 443 -16.59 7.92 9.60
C ASP A 443 -15.83 9.18 9.15
N SER A 444 -16.46 10.35 9.30
CA SER A 444 -15.94 11.66 8.91
C SER A 444 -14.92 12.17 9.93
N LYS A 445 -13.74 11.55 9.91
CA LYS A 445 -12.61 11.85 10.77
C LYS A 445 -12.16 13.30 10.59
N ARG A 446 -11.91 13.98 11.70
CA ARG A 446 -11.32 15.33 11.72
C ARG A 446 -9.86 15.25 12.13
N ALA A 447 -8.98 15.86 11.33
CA ALA A 447 -7.55 15.97 11.57
C ALA A 447 -7.18 17.45 11.73
N ILE A 448 -6.44 17.76 12.78
CA ILE A 448 -6.00 19.12 13.08
C ILE A 448 -4.49 19.05 13.32
N ASP A 449 -3.72 19.71 12.48
CA ASP A 449 -2.27 19.70 12.54
C ASP A 449 -1.73 21.13 12.65
N GLU A 450 -0.79 21.34 13.57
CA GLU A 450 0.02 22.55 13.65
C GLU A 450 1.48 22.21 13.36
N TYR A 451 2.08 22.93 12.40
CA TYR A 451 3.52 22.90 12.11
C TYR A 451 4.12 24.23 12.53
N TYR A 452 4.94 24.21 13.57
CA TYR A 452 5.69 25.37 14.06
C TYR A 452 7.15 25.21 13.63
N SER A 453 7.65 26.13 12.80
CA SER A 453 8.97 26.04 12.18
C SER A 453 9.81 27.29 12.41
N GLU A 454 11.12 27.10 12.43
CA GLU A 454 12.14 28.15 12.44
C GLU A 454 12.51 28.60 11.03
N LEU A 455 12.70 29.91 10.87
CA LEU A 455 13.15 30.59 9.65
C LEU A 455 14.45 31.37 9.91
N LEU A 456 14.96 32.02 8.87
CA LEU A 456 16.13 32.90 8.93
C LEU A 456 16.02 33.94 10.06
N MET A 457 17.16 34.26 10.68
CA MET A 457 17.29 35.30 11.71
C MET A 457 16.34 35.15 12.91
N GLY A 458 16.00 33.92 13.28
CA GLY A 458 15.10 33.63 14.42
C GLY A 458 13.62 33.80 14.10
N GLY A 459 13.25 34.02 12.83
CA GLY A 459 11.87 34.07 12.39
C GLY A 459 11.12 32.75 12.63
N ARG A 460 9.79 32.81 12.56
CA ARG A 460 8.90 31.67 12.79
C ARG A 460 7.85 31.56 11.70
N ASN A 461 7.53 30.33 11.31
CA ASN A 461 6.41 29.99 10.45
C ASN A 461 5.45 29.08 11.22
N VAL A 462 4.14 29.36 11.13
CA VAL A 462 3.10 28.54 11.73
C VAL A 462 2.11 28.16 10.65
N MET A 463 1.90 26.86 10.45
CA MET A 463 0.88 26.34 9.53
C MET A 463 -0.13 25.50 10.29
N ASN A 464 -1.38 25.95 10.29
CA ASN A 464 -2.51 25.22 10.85
C ASN A 464 -3.33 24.59 9.73
N ILE A 465 -3.56 23.29 9.84
CA ILE A 465 -4.27 22.50 8.84
C ILE A 465 -5.46 21.83 9.50
N PHE A 466 -6.65 22.13 9.00
CA PHE A 466 -7.85 21.38 9.29
C PHE A 466 -8.20 20.50 8.10
N ASN A 467 -8.34 19.21 8.33
CA ASN A 467 -8.68 18.25 7.29
C ASN A 467 -9.85 17.36 7.74
N GLU A 468 -10.94 17.45 6.98
CA GLU A 468 -12.10 16.55 7.08
C GLU A 468 -11.88 15.38 6.11
N CYS A 469 -11.79 14.18 6.68
CA CYS A 469 -11.47 12.96 5.96
C CYS A 469 -12.59 11.95 6.16
N GLU A 470 -13.32 11.61 5.10
CA GLU A 470 -14.12 10.38 5.09
C GLU A 470 -13.15 9.18 5.05
N ASP A 471 -12.85 8.60 6.21
CA ASP A 471 -11.68 7.75 6.39
C ASP A 471 -11.76 6.49 5.51
N SER A 472 -12.95 5.88 5.42
CA SER A 472 -13.18 4.69 4.60
C SER A 472 -13.13 4.98 3.10
N LEU A 473 -13.56 6.17 2.67
CA LEU A 473 -13.47 6.58 1.26
C LEU A 473 -12.04 6.92 0.85
N LEU A 474 -11.18 7.32 1.79
CA LEU A 474 -9.74 7.46 1.55
C LEU A 474 -8.98 6.13 1.66
N ALA A 475 -9.40 5.21 2.52
CA ALA A 475 -8.74 3.91 2.72
C ALA A 475 -9.09 2.89 1.64
N THR A 476 -10.34 2.85 1.17
CA THR A 476 -10.83 1.87 0.17
C THR A 476 -10.01 1.87 -1.13
N PRO A 477 -9.67 3.02 -1.74
CA PRO A 477 -8.81 3.04 -2.92
C PRO A 477 -7.39 2.50 -2.65
N LEU A 478 -6.86 2.67 -1.43
CA LEU A 478 -5.57 2.12 -1.05
C LEU A 478 -5.59 0.60 -0.96
N VAL A 479 -6.70 0.01 -0.48
CA VAL A 479 -6.91 -1.45 -0.48
C VAL A 479 -6.83 -1.99 -1.91
N PHE A 480 -7.48 -1.33 -2.87
CA PHE A 480 -7.37 -1.71 -4.27
C PHE A 480 -5.95 -1.52 -4.82
N ASP A 481 -5.29 -0.38 -4.57
CA ASP A 481 -3.91 -0.14 -5.02
C ASP A 481 -2.94 -1.21 -4.49
N LEU A 482 -3.04 -1.53 -3.20
CA LEU A 482 -2.24 -2.56 -2.54
C LEU A 482 -2.45 -3.94 -3.18
N ALA A 483 -3.70 -4.33 -3.39
CA ALA A 483 -4.03 -5.62 -3.99
C ALA A 483 -3.59 -5.72 -5.46
N ILE A 484 -3.77 -4.64 -6.24
CA ILE A 484 -3.37 -4.59 -7.66
C ILE A 484 -1.86 -4.70 -7.80
N LEU A 485 -1.11 -3.92 -7.00
CA LEU A 485 0.34 -3.94 -7.06
C LEU A 485 0.92 -5.25 -6.52
N ALA A 486 0.37 -5.80 -5.43
CA ALA A 486 0.82 -7.09 -4.93
C ALA A 486 0.61 -8.21 -5.96
N GLU A 487 -0.55 -8.24 -6.64
CA GLU A 487 -0.79 -9.18 -7.75
C GLU A 487 0.22 -8.99 -8.89
N LEU A 488 0.45 -7.76 -9.34
CA LEU A 488 1.46 -7.47 -10.37
C LEU A 488 2.85 -7.95 -9.96
N LEU A 489 3.27 -7.68 -8.72
CA LEU A 489 4.60 -8.03 -8.22
C LEU A 489 4.80 -9.56 -8.14
N THR A 490 3.72 -10.35 -8.00
CA THR A 490 3.81 -11.82 -8.12
C THR A 490 4.15 -12.31 -9.52
N ARG A 491 3.91 -11.48 -10.55
CA ARG A 491 4.19 -11.78 -11.95
C ARG A 491 5.52 -11.22 -12.44
N VAL A 492 6.25 -10.49 -11.60
CA VAL A 492 7.57 -9.95 -11.93
C VAL A 492 8.66 -10.82 -11.33
N THR A 493 9.56 -11.27 -12.19
CA THR A 493 10.82 -11.93 -11.80
C THR A 493 11.99 -11.16 -12.39
N TYR A 494 13.20 -11.42 -11.91
CA TYR A 494 14.39 -10.75 -12.41
C TYR A 494 15.59 -11.70 -12.44
N ARG A 495 16.59 -11.34 -13.25
CA ARG A 495 17.93 -11.94 -13.20
C ARG A 495 19.00 -10.87 -13.35
N GLU A 496 20.15 -11.11 -12.73
CA GLU A 496 21.31 -10.23 -12.89
C GLU A 496 21.93 -10.43 -14.28
N VAL A 497 22.43 -9.34 -14.86
CA VAL A 497 23.17 -9.33 -16.12
C VAL A 497 24.60 -8.91 -15.81
N SER A 498 25.55 -9.83 -16.04
CA SER A 498 26.97 -9.52 -15.83
C SER A 498 27.47 -8.47 -16.85
N PRO A 499 28.60 -7.81 -16.58
CA PRO A 499 29.20 -6.88 -17.55
C PRO A 499 29.53 -7.51 -18.92
N SER A 500 29.72 -8.84 -18.96
CA SER A 500 29.94 -9.61 -20.19
C SER A 500 28.65 -9.93 -20.97
N GLY A 501 27.48 -9.55 -20.43
CA GLY A 501 26.16 -9.88 -20.99
C GLY A 501 25.63 -11.26 -20.57
N THR A 502 26.40 -12.04 -19.80
CA THR A 502 25.94 -13.33 -19.27
C THR A 502 24.78 -13.15 -18.29
N LEU A 503 23.72 -13.95 -18.48
CA LEU A 503 22.47 -13.91 -17.74
C LEU A 503 22.51 -14.84 -16.53
N GLY A 504 22.15 -14.33 -15.36
CA GLY A 504 22.02 -15.11 -14.13
C GLY A 504 20.72 -15.95 -14.06
N GLU A 505 20.52 -16.59 -12.91
CA GLU A 505 19.30 -17.33 -12.59
C GLU A 505 18.11 -16.37 -12.40
N VAL A 506 16.94 -16.77 -12.89
CA VAL A 506 15.67 -16.05 -12.67
C VAL A 506 15.21 -16.24 -11.23
N LYS A 507 14.95 -15.14 -10.54
CA LYS A 507 14.54 -15.08 -9.13
C LYS A 507 13.26 -14.25 -8.99
N PRO A 508 12.39 -14.59 -8.02
CA PRO A 508 11.30 -13.69 -7.65
C PRO A 508 11.87 -12.42 -6.99
N LEU A 509 11.04 -11.40 -6.90
CA LEU A 509 11.35 -10.23 -6.06
C LEU A 509 11.54 -10.64 -4.60
N TYR A 510 12.17 -9.75 -3.83
CA TYR A 510 12.34 -9.96 -2.40
C TYR A 510 10.99 -9.98 -1.65
N SER A 511 10.88 -10.81 -0.60
CA SER A 511 9.63 -11.08 0.14
C SER A 511 8.94 -9.85 0.69
N VAL A 512 9.68 -8.87 1.21
CA VAL A 512 9.09 -7.62 1.71
C VAL A 512 8.85 -6.64 0.56
N LEU A 513 7.59 -6.39 0.23
CA LEU A 513 7.17 -5.55 -0.89
C LEU A 513 7.20 -4.05 -0.54
N SER A 514 8.40 -3.49 -0.39
CA SER A 514 8.59 -2.06 -0.07
C SER A 514 8.06 -1.10 -1.16
N LEU A 515 7.80 -1.57 -2.38
CA LEU A 515 7.12 -0.77 -3.42
C LEU A 515 5.68 -0.38 -3.04
N LEU A 516 5.11 -1.01 -2.01
CA LEU A 516 3.80 -0.67 -1.47
C LEU A 516 3.81 0.53 -0.50
N SER A 517 5.00 1.05 -0.15
CA SER A 517 5.19 2.08 0.89
C SER A 517 4.36 3.36 0.68
N TYR A 518 4.02 3.72 -0.55
CA TYR A 518 3.17 4.89 -0.84
C TYR A 518 1.81 4.81 -0.13
N MET A 519 1.26 3.60 0.03
CA MET A 519 -0.04 3.37 0.65
C MET A 519 0.05 3.09 2.16
N LEU A 520 1.25 3.10 2.75
CA LEU A 520 1.51 2.60 4.11
C LEU A 520 2.23 3.65 4.98
N LYS A 521 1.90 3.72 6.27
CA LYS A 521 2.41 4.75 7.21
C LYS A 521 3.75 4.36 7.79
N ALA A 522 3.93 3.10 8.14
CA ALA A 522 5.15 2.55 8.69
C ALA A 522 5.64 1.41 7.77
N PRO A 523 6.27 1.74 6.64
CA PRO A 523 6.63 0.73 5.66
C PRO A 523 7.58 -0.34 6.23
N LEU A 524 7.20 -1.60 6.07
CA LEU A 524 8.09 -2.74 6.26
C LEU A 524 9.11 -2.72 5.12
N VAL A 525 10.38 -2.85 5.48
CA VAL A 525 11.51 -2.88 4.54
C VAL A 525 12.39 -4.09 4.82
N LYS A 526 13.31 -4.36 3.90
CA LYS A 526 14.30 -5.44 4.07
C LYS A 526 15.09 -5.21 5.37
N PRO A 527 15.30 -6.24 6.23
CA PRO A 527 16.13 -6.10 7.40
C PRO A 527 17.51 -5.53 7.06
N GLY A 528 17.93 -4.54 7.84
CA GLY A 528 19.19 -3.81 7.61
C GLY A 528 19.12 -2.68 6.58
N THR A 529 17.92 -2.32 6.09
CA THR A 529 17.72 -1.14 5.22
C THR A 529 16.89 -0.07 5.90
N ASP A 530 17.13 1.19 5.56
CA ASP A 530 16.40 2.33 6.12
C ASP A 530 15.03 2.50 5.47
N VAL A 531 14.07 2.96 6.27
CA VAL A 531 12.72 3.32 5.81
C VAL A 531 12.76 4.66 5.10
N VAL A 532 12.05 4.76 3.97
CA VAL A 532 11.77 6.04 3.28
C VAL A 532 10.30 6.37 3.47
N ASN A 533 9.98 7.48 4.14
CA ASN A 533 8.59 7.90 4.40
C ASN A 533 8.11 9.02 3.46
N SER A 534 9.03 9.74 2.83
CA SER A 534 8.70 10.75 1.82
C SER A 534 7.76 10.19 0.75
N LEU A 535 6.59 10.82 0.62
CA LEU A 535 5.55 10.33 -0.28
C LEU A 535 5.98 10.49 -1.75
N SER A 536 6.70 11.55 -2.07
CA SER A 536 7.18 11.84 -3.43
C SER A 536 8.25 10.82 -3.85
N ARG A 537 9.20 10.50 -2.96
CA ARG A 537 10.24 9.49 -3.21
C ARG A 537 9.65 8.10 -3.35
N GLN A 538 8.64 7.75 -2.55
CA GLN A 538 7.92 6.47 -2.68
C GLN A 538 7.18 6.36 -4.01
N ARG A 539 6.49 7.44 -4.44
CA ARG A 539 5.84 7.47 -5.77
C ARG A 539 6.88 7.31 -6.89
N ASN A 540 7.99 8.03 -6.80
CA ASN A 540 9.07 7.96 -7.79
C ASN A 540 9.68 6.56 -7.85
N ALA A 541 9.88 5.88 -6.71
CA ALA A 541 10.38 4.50 -6.68
C ALA A 541 9.44 3.53 -7.43
N LEU A 542 8.12 3.64 -7.21
CA LEU A 542 7.14 2.85 -7.96
C LEU A 542 7.16 3.18 -9.45
N GLU A 543 7.17 4.46 -9.81
CA GLU A 543 7.26 4.89 -11.21
C GLU A 543 8.51 4.33 -11.90
N MET A 544 9.66 4.43 -11.24
CA MET A 544 10.94 3.92 -11.76
C MET A 544 10.93 2.42 -11.91
N PHE A 545 10.35 1.70 -10.96
CA PHE A 545 10.22 0.26 -11.07
C PHE A 545 9.34 -0.16 -12.27
N LEU A 546 8.21 0.51 -12.48
CA LEU A 546 7.33 0.25 -13.63
C LEU A 546 8.02 0.57 -14.97
N LYS A 547 8.81 1.66 -15.03
CA LYS A 547 9.63 2.00 -16.20
C LYS A 547 10.75 0.99 -16.44
N ALA A 548 11.43 0.53 -15.39
CA ALA A 548 12.46 -0.50 -15.47
C ALA A 548 11.91 -1.81 -16.04
N CYS A 549 10.68 -2.20 -15.68
CA CYS A 549 9.98 -3.36 -16.23
C CYS A 549 9.60 -3.20 -17.72
N LEU A 550 9.70 -1.99 -18.29
CA LEU A 550 9.51 -1.69 -19.71
C LEU A 550 10.82 -1.35 -20.43
N GLY A 551 11.97 -1.37 -19.73
CA GLY A 551 13.28 -1.00 -20.25
C GLY A 551 13.46 0.49 -20.47
N LEU A 552 12.63 1.32 -19.81
CA LEU A 552 12.71 2.76 -19.84
C LEU A 552 13.55 3.28 -18.68
N ASP A 553 14.45 4.22 -18.97
CA ASP A 553 15.24 4.93 -17.96
C ASP A 553 14.43 6.03 -17.25
N HIS A 554 14.99 6.54 -16.15
CA HIS A 554 14.45 7.72 -15.48
C HIS A 554 14.53 8.93 -16.41
N GLN A 555 13.37 9.53 -16.70
CA GLN A 555 13.31 10.85 -17.31
C GLN A 555 13.36 11.90 -16.20
N GLY A 556 14.54 12.48 -15.99
CA GLY A 556 14.65 13.65 -15.13
C GLY A 556 14.05 14.89 -15.81
N ASP A 557 13.51 15.82 -15.03
CA ASP A 557 13.10 17.17 -15.48
C ASP A 557 14.31 18.10 -15.78
N LEU A 558 15.44 17.48 -16.12
CA LEU A 558 16.63 18.18 -16.56
C LEU A 558 16.38 18.89 -17.89
N LEU A 559 15.45 18.39 -18.72
CA LEU A 559 15.05 18.97 -20.01
C LEU A 559 16.26 19.45 -20.82
N LEU A 560 17.32 18.63 -20.91
CA LEU A 560 18.62 19.06 -21.45
C LEU A 560 18.48 19.70 -22.84
N HIS A 561 17.59 19.19 -23.69
CA HIS A 561 17.32 19.74 -25.01
C HIS A 561 16.93 21.23 -25.00
N THR A 562 16.42 21.78 -23.89
CA THR A 562 16.15 23.22 -23.73
C THR A 562 17.27 23.98 -23.02
N ARG A 563 18.27 23.27 -22.48
CA ARG A 563 19.35 23.81 -21.63
C ARG A 563 20.74 23.64 -22.23
N VAL A 564 20.87 22.90 -23.32
CA VAL A 564 22.10 22.72 -24.08
C VAL A 564 21.88 23.12 -25.53
N TRP A 565 22.95 23.55 -26.18
CA TRP A 565 22.94 23.83 -27.61
C TRP A 565 22.78 22.50 -28.36
N HIS A 566 21.67 22.32 -29.06
CA HIS A 566 21.57 21.34 -30.14
C HIS A 566 21.85 22.06 -31.47
N GLU A 567 22.76 21.53 -32.27
CA GLU A 567 22.87 21.93 -33.67
C GLU A 567 21.54 21.57 -34.34
N ILE A 568 20.74 22.58 -34.66
CA ILE A 568 19.60 22.42 -35.55
C ILE A 568 20.21 22.14 -36.91
N ASP A 569 19.97 20.94 -37.47
CA ASP A 569 20.17 20.73 -38.90
C ASP A 569 19.26 21.73 -39.62
N ILE A 570 19.84 22.85 -40.08
CA ILE A 570 19.17 23.85 -40.92
C ILE A 570 19.04 23.22 -42.32
N ALA A 571 18.21 22.20 -42.42
CA ALA A 571 17.67 21.71 -43.66
C ALA A 571 16.16 21.67 -43.45
N VAL A 572 15.44 22.49 -44.22
CA VAL A 572 13.97 22.59 -44.28
C VAL A 572 13.31 23.57 -43.28
N VAL A 573 13.59 24.86 -43.43
CA VAL A 573 12.54 25.91 -43.29
C VAL A 573 12.77 27.00 -44.34
N HIS A 574 12.79 26.64 -45.62
CA HIS A 574 12.63 27.58 -46.74
C HIS A 574 11.86 26.89 -47.87
N SER A 575 10.55 26.70 -47.68
CA SER A 575 9.59 26.58 -48.77
C SER A 575 8.15 26.53 -48.23
N GLY A 576 7.38 27.59 -48.48
CA GLY A 576 5.91 27.59 -48.44
C GLY A 576 5.31 28.41 -47.33
#